data_AF-A0A933SPR4-F1
#
_entry.id   AF-A0A933SPR4-F1
#
_cell.length_a   1.000
_cell.length_b   1.000
_cell.length_c   1.000
_cell.angle_alpha   90.00
_cell.angle_beta   90.00
_cell.angle_gamma   90.00
#
_symmetry.space_group_name_H-M   'P 1'
#
loop_
_entity.id
_entity.type
_entity.pdbx_description
1 polymer ?
#
loop_
_entity_poly.entity_id
_entity_poly.type
_entity_poly.pdbx_seq_one_letter_code
_entity_poly.pdbx_strand_id
1 'polypeptide(L)' 'MQIPLEIRFRNMSPSEALKTNISEKADKLEQLFDRIIACRVMVEAGH' A
#
# COMPACT_ATOMS: atom_id res chain seq x y z
N MET A 1 -11.83 -2.43 -1.37
CA MET A 1 -11.03 -3.66 -1.58
C MET A 1 -11.66 -4.80 -0.85
N GLN A 2 -11.64 -6.01 -1.42
CA GLN A 2 -12.14 -7.21 -0.74
C GLN A 2 -11.04 -7.91 0.06
N ILE A 3 -9.81 -7.85 -0.45
CA ILE A 3 -8.61 -8.37 0.21
C ILE A 3 -7.92 -7.20 0.92
N PRO A 4 -7.48 -7.37 2.19
CA PRO A 4 -6.72 -6.34 2.90
C PRO A 4 -5.49 -5.88 2.12
N LEU A 5 -5.16 -4.59 2.23
CA LEU A 5 -3.97 -4.01 1.63
C LEU A 5 -2.69 -4.74 2.08
N GLU A 6 -1.95 -5.31 1.13
CA GLU A 6 -0.68 -5.96 1.42
C GLU A 6 0.49 -4.99 1.19
N ILE A 7 1.29 -4.74 2.22
CA ILE A 7 2.48 -3.88 2.14
C ILE A 7 3.73 -4.71 2.43
N ARG A 8 4.70 -4.70 1.50
CA ARG A 8 5.98 -5.40 1.62
C ARG A 8 7.13 -4.41 1.52
N PHE A 9 8.09 -4.51 2.42
CA PHE A 9 9.34 -3.76 2.39
C PHE A 9 10.48 -4.68 1.96
N ARG A 10 11.31 -4.23 1.03
CA ARG A 10 12.48 -4.95 0.53
C ARG A 10 13.72 -4.10 0.76
N ASN A 11 14.78 -4.71 1.28
CA ASN A 11 16.09 -4.08 1.54
C ASN A 11 16.03 -2.85 2.46
N MET A 12 14.96 -2.70 3.24
CA MET A 12 14.80 -1.59 4.19
C MET A 12 13.93 -1.98 5.37
N SER A 13 14.10 -1.26 6.48
CA SER A 13 13.23 -1.37 7.64
C SER A 13 11.84 -0.83 7.32
N PRO A 14 10.76 -1.50 7.77
CA PRO A 14 9.42 -0.94 7.73
C PRO A 14 9.38 0.43 8.43
N SER A 15 8.69 1.39 7.83
CA SER A 15 8.48 2.72 8.42
C SER A 15 6.99 2.96 8.59
N GLU A 16 6.57 3.37 9.79
CA GLU A 16 5.17 3.72 10.08
C GLU A 16 4.70 4.87 9.19
N ALA A 17 5.56 5.87 8.95
CA ALA A 17 5.23 6.98 8.04
C ALA A 17 4.93 6.49 6.62
N LEU A 18 5.67 5.48 6.13
CA LEU A 18 5.41 4.89 4.82
C LEU A 18 4.12 4.09 4.81
N LYS A 19 3.85 3.30 5.86
CA LYS A 19 2.58 2.55 5.98
C LYS A 19 1.38 3.49 5.95
N THR A 20 1.40 4.58 6.73
CA THR A 20 0.34 5.59 6.74
C THR A 20 0.13 6.20 5.36
N ASN A 21 1.20 6.66 4.71
CA ASN A 21 1.10 7.27 3.38
C ASN A 21 0.53 6.30 2.34
N ILE A 22 0.91 5.02 2.40
CA ILE A 22 0.43 3.97 1.50
C ILE A 22 -1.06 3.70 1.75
N SER A 23 -1.48 3.61 3.02
CA SER A 23 -2.89 3.42 3.38
C SER A 23 -3.77 4.56 2.87
N GLU A 24 -3.37 5.82 3.11
CA GLU A 24 -4.13 6.99 2.66
C GLU A 24 -4.31 7.03 1.13
N LYS A 25 -3.30 6.58 0.38
CA LYS A 25 -3.38 6.49 -1.08
C LYS A 25 -4.27 5.34 -1.55
N ALA A 26 -4.25 4.21 -0.84
CA ALA A 26 -5.12 3.08 -1.14
C ALA A 26 -6.60 3.42 -0.86
N ASP A 27 -6.87 4.16 0.21
CA ASP A 27 -8.23 4.63 0.54
C ASP A 27 -8.79 5.55 -0.56
N LYS A 28 -7.96 6.47 -1.08
CA LYS A 28 -8.33 7.32 -2.23
C LYS A 28 -8.65 6.49 -3.48
N LEU A 29 -7.91 5.40 -3.69
CA LEU A 29 -8.13 4.51 -4.83
C LEU A 29 -9.47 3.76 -4.70
N GLU A 30 -9.83 3.29 -3.51
CA GLU A 30 -11.15 2.70 -3.25
C GLU A 30 -12.30 3.67 -3.47
N GLN A 31 -12.14 4.94 -3.10
CA GLN A 31 -13.16 5.98 -3.30
C GLN A 31 -13.45 6.25 -4.78
N LEU A 32 -12.45 6.08 -5.65
CA LEU A 32 -12.56 6.32 -7.10
C LEU A 32 -13.01 5.06 -7.86
N PHE A 33 -12.67 3.88 -7.36
CA PHE A 33 -12.95 2.60 -8.00
C PHE A 33 -13.36 1.55 -6.95
N ASP A 34 -14.67 1.34 -6.84
CA ASP A 34 -15.31 0.43 -5.88
C ASP A 34 -15.07 -1.06 -6.16
N ARG A 35 -14.72 -1.42 -7.41
CA ARG A 35 -14.54 -2.82 -7.85
C ARG A 35 -13.13 -3.38 -7.65
N ILE A 36 -12.25 -2.68 -6.94
CA ILE A 36 -10.90 -3.20 -6.69
C ILE A 36 -10.98 -4.35 -5.71
N ILE A 37 -10.44 -5.51 -6.10
CA ILE A 37 -10.43 -6.72 -5.28
C ILE A 37 -9.24 -6.72 -4.32
N ALA A 38 -8.05 -6.30 -4.79
CA ALA A 38 -6.82 -6.29 -4.00
C ALA A 38 -5.88 -5.17 -4.43
N CYS A 39 -5.05 -4.70 -3.50
CA CYS A 39 -3.91 -3.83 -3.76
C CYS A 39 -2.67 -4.39 -3.04
N ARG A 40 -1.57 -4.50 -3.77
CA ARG A 40 -0.29 -4.99 -3.26
C ARG A 40 0.79 -3.95 -3.52
N VAL A 41 1.48 -3.54 -2.46
CA VAL A 41 2.47 -2.48 -2.50
C VAL A 41 3.83 -3.04 -2.08
N MET A 42 4.84 -2.84 -2.94
CA MET A 42 6.23 -3.14 -2.62
C MET A 42 7.01 -1.83 -2.51
N VAL A 43 7.73 -1.67 -1.40
CA VAL A 43 8.61 -0.55 -1.15
C VAL A 43 10.04 -1.06 -1.13
N GLU A 44 10.88 -0.50 -1.98
CA GLU A 44 12.28 -0.85 -2.14
C GLU A 44 13.13 0.41 -2.06
N ALA A 45 14.25 0.35 -1.34
CA ALA A 45 15.28 1.35 -1.42
C ALA A 45 16.13 1.07 -2.67
N GLY A 46 16.25 2.07 -3.56
CA GLY A 46 17.13 1.99 -4.72
C GLY A 46 18.60 1.84 -4.30
N HIS A 47 19.36 1.11 -5.11
CA HIS A 47 20.79 0.88 -4.94
C HIS A 47 21.63 2.14 -5.21
#